data_AF-A0A918V6N9-F1
#
_entry.id   AF-A0A918V6N9-F1
#
_cell.length_a   1.000
_cell.length_b   1.000
_cell.length_c   1.000
_cell.angle_alpha   90.00
_cell.angle_beta   90.00
_cell.angle_gamma   90.00
#
_symmetry.space_group_name_H-M   'P 1'
#
loop_
_entity.id
_entity.type
_entity.pdbx_description
1 polymer ?
#
loop_
_entity_poly.entity_id
_entity_poly.type
_entity_poly.pdbx_seq_one_letter_code
_entity_poly.pdbx_strand_id
1 'polypeptide(L)'
;MTAAESQASDTAASGQPAVLRRQVLDDALEKARFAARVDAGDDGAALKVTVLSSKAPFDRTVGDATAWLAGAGIEGTAALNDVYDIVLTLRTAASVDRCIAVLLDPYIGAHTAAAHLDDCLKGHGLTGEITVLETHVELALPDDELGSAVTLAALLGAPGIGDDLVLTRRRGLRRLAERLRWLLTGAVGSVVPVTAEPGCAHAPERVTVHLTIGQAHRLAQCLARPAQDTPPAGCSG
;
A
#
# COMPACT_ATOMS: atom_id res chain seq x y z
N MET A 1 -0.07 37.05 27.48
CA MET A 1 0.13 35.59 27.35
C MET A 1 -0.52 35.14 26.05
N THR A 2 0.06 34.12 25.41
CA THR A 2 -0.42 33.38 24.22
C THR A 2 -0.40 34.07 22.85
N ALA A 3 0.82 34.18 22.30
CA ALA A 3 1.13 34.02 20.86
C ALA A 3 2.61 33.61 20.69
N ALA A 4 3.49 34.09 21.57
CA ALA A 4 4.92 33.78 21.55
C ALA A 4 5.28 32.36 22.06
N GLU A 5 4.47 31.76 22.94
CA GLU A 5 4.75 30.42 23.47
C GLU A 5 4.42 29.28 22.48
N SER A 6 3.47 29.48 21.55
CA SER A 6 3.19 28.47 20.53
C SER A 6 4.28 28.37 19.46
N GLN A 7 4.99 29.46 19.14
CA GLN A 7 6.09 29.45 18.16
C GLN A 7 7.40 28.92 18.74
N ALA A 8 7.62 29.07 20.04
CA ALA A 8 8.81 28.55 20.73
C ALA A 8 8.83 27.01 20.80
N SER A 9 7.66 26.38 20.97
CA SER A 9 7.56 24.91 20.99
C SER A 9 7.73 24.27 19.61
N ASP A 10 7.29 24.92 18.53
CA ASP A 10 7.47 24.42 17.16
C ASP A 10 8.92 24.58 16.67
N THR A 11 9.59 25.67 17.06
CA THR A 11 10.99 25.88 16.71
C THR A 11 11.93 24.96 17.50
N ALA A 12 11.63 24.66 18.77
CA ALA A 12 12.44 23.75 19.58
C ALA A 12 12.41 22.29 19.08
N ALA A 13 11.30 21.84 18.49
CA ALA A 13 11.20 20.51 17.90
C ALA A 13 12.07 20.35 16.64
N SER A 14 12.22 21.41 15.83
CA SER A 14 13.01 21.38 14.60
C SER A 14 14.54 21.21 14.80
N GLY A 15 15.06 21.55 15.99
CA GLY A 15 16.49 21.46 16.31
C GLY A 15 16.92 20.21 17.08
N GLN A 16 16.00 19.29 17.39
CA GLN A 16 16.34 18.09 18.16
C GLN A 16 17.27 17.16 17.36
N PRO A 17 18.25 16.48 18.00
CA PRO A 17 19.14 15.54 17.33
C PRO A 17 18.38 14.39 16.66
N ALA A 18 18.77 14.04 15.44
CA ALA A 18 18.17 12.92 14.70
C ALA A 18 18.25 11.58 15.43
N VAL A 19 19.32 11.34 16.22
CA VAL A 19 19.51 10.09 16.95
C VAL A 19 18.34 9.72 17.87
N LEU A 20 17.60 10.71 18.39
CA LEU A 20 16.42 10.48 19.23
C LEU A 20 15.26 9.83 18.46
N ARG A 21 15.26 9.91 17.13
CA ARG A 21 14.27 9.30 16.24
C ARG A 21 14.70 7.94 15.69
N ARG A 22 15.85 7.39 16.12
CA ARG A 22 16.37 6.12 15.57
C ARG A 22 15.33 4.99 15.59
N GLN A 23 14.73 4.72 16.74
CA GLN A 23 13.73 3.65 16.87
C GLN A 23 12.52 3.89 15.96
N VAL A 24 12.06 5.13 15.88
CA VAL A 24 10.91 5.50 15.03
C VAL A 24 11.24 5.26 13.56
N LEU A 25 12.46 5.60 13.13
CA LEU A 25 12.94 5.35 11.78
C LEU A 25 13.10 3.86 11.49
N ASP A 26 13.69 3.09 12.40
CA ASP A 26 13.85 1.63 12.26
C ASP A 26 12.48 0.93 12.13
N ASP A 27 11.52 1.27 13.01
CA ASP A 27 10.14 0.75 12.93
C ASP A 27 9.45 1.13 11.60
N ALA A 28 9.68 2.35 11.10
CA ALA A 28 9.11 2.82 9.85
C ALA A 28 9.70 2.08 8.64
N LEU A 29 11.02 1.83 8.64
CA LEU A 29 11.71 1.04 7.61
C LEU A 29 11.18 -0.39 7.55
N GLU A 30 10.99 -1.01 8.72
CA GLU A 30 10.41 -2.35 8.82
C GLU A 30 8.97 -2.39 8.27
N LYS A 31 8.10 -1.49 8.74
CA LYS A 31 6.70 -1.39 8.26
C LYS A 31 6.60 -1.11 6.77
N ALA A 32 7.51 -0.29 6.23
CA ALA A 32 7.60 0.02 4.80
C ALA A 32 8.18 -1.14 3.97
N ARG A 33 8.74 -2.17 4.63
CA ARG A 33 9.59 -3.19 4.01
C ARG A 33 10.67 -2.55 3.12
N PHE A 34 11.28 -1.49 3.63
CA PHE A 34 12.30 -0.72 2.92
C PHE A 34 13.67 -1.14 3.43
N ALA A 35 14.47 -1.77 2.56
CA ALA A 35 15.80 -2.23 2.93
C ALA A 35 16.75 -1.03 3.10
N ALA A 36 17.15 -0.78 4.35
CA ALA A 36 18.16 0.21 4.70
C ALA A 36 18.88 -0.20 5.99
N ARG A 37 20.05 0.39 6.23
CA ARG A 37 20.77 0.27 7.49
C ARG A 37 20.87 1.64 8.14
N VAL A 38 20.55 1.73 9.43
CA VAL A 38 20.61 2.98 10.19
C VAL A 38 21.72 2.90 11.23
N ASP A 39 22.67 3.82 11.10
CA ASP A 39 23.80 3.99 12.02
C ASP A 39 23.77 5.40 12.62
N ALA A 40 24.36 5.57 13.81
CA ALA A 40 24.62 6.91 14.33
C ALA A 40 25.75 7.58 13.53
N GLY A 41 25.66 8.89 13.33
CA GLY A 41 26.74 9.69 12.80
C GLY A 41 27.93 9.75 13.76
N ASP A 42 29.09 10.20 13.26
CA ASP A 42 30.32 10.25 14.05
C ASP A 42 30.24 11.31 15.18
N ASP A 43 29.33 12.28 15.03
CA ASP A 43 28.99 13.28 16.03
C ASP A 43 28.01 12.78 17.12
N GLY A 44 27.49 11.55 16.97
CA GLY A 44 26.50 10.95 17.86
C GLY A 44 25.11 11.62 17.84
N ALA A 45 24.90 12.64 17.00
CA ALA A 45 23.66 13.42 16.93
C ALA A 45 22.89 13.16 15.63
N ALA A 46 23.61 12.98 14.53
CA ALA A 46 23.03 12.65 13.23
C ALA A 46 22.71 11.15 13.09
N LEU A 47 21.83 10.82 12.14
CA LEU A 47 21.63 9.46 11.66
C LEU A 47 22.16 9.32 10.23
N LYS A 48 22.91 8.24 9.99
CA LYS A 48 23.36 7.81 8.66
C LYS A 48 22.45 6.66 8.21
N VAL A 49 21.73 6.86 7.12
CA VAL A 49 20.81 5.88 6.53
C VAL A 49 21.41 5.38 5.23
N THR A 50 21.97 4.17 5.26
CA THR A 50 22.48 3.48 4.06
C THR A 50 21.30 2.86 3.32
N VAL A 51 21.05 3.31 2.10
CA VAL A 51 19.92 2.90 1.27
C VAL A 51 20.30 1.67 0.46
N LEU A 52 19.66 0.54 0.75
CA LEU A 52 19.89 -0.75 0.08
C LEU A 52 18.74 -1.15 -0.84
N SER A 53 17.58 -0.50 -0.68
CA SER A 53 16.36 -0.81 -1.42
C SER A 53 16.39 -0.25 -2.84
N SER A 54 15.87 -1.02 -3.79
CA SER A 54 15.54 -0.52 -5.13
C SER A 54 14.31 0.39 -5.16
N LYS A 55 13.58 0.53 -4.05
CA LYS A 55 12.38 1.39 -3.92
C LYS A 55 12.72 2.88 -3.76
N ALA A 56 14.00 3.24 -3.68
CA ALA A 56 14.40 4.64 -3.52
C ALA A 56 13.95 5.46 -4.75
N PRO A 57 13.41 6.68 -4.57
CA PRO A 57 12.89 7.53 -5.64
C PRO A 57 14.01 8.27 -6.41
N PHE A 58 15.24 7.78 -6.32
CA PHE A 58 16.43 8.35 -6.95
C PHE A 58 17.34 7.21 -7.40
N ASP A 59 18.10 7.44 -8.46
CA ASP A 59 19.10 6.51 -8.93
C ASP A 59 20.27 6.39 -7.93
N ARG A 60 21.14 5.41 -8.11
CA ARG A 60 22.30 5.14 -7.23
C ARG A 60 23.43 6.16 -7.40
N THR A 61 23.11 7.45 -7.51
CA THR A 61 24.07 8.54 -7.61
C THR A 61 23.86 9.55 -6.48
N VAL A 62 24.96 10.16 -6.03
CA VAL A 62 24.91 11.20 -4.99
C VAL A 62 24.13 12.42 -5.45
N GLY A 63 24.23 12.75 -6.74
CA GLY A 63 23.53 13.89 -7.34
C GLY A 63 22.02 13.74 -7.24
N ASP A 64 21.49 12.59 -7.65
CA ASP A 64 20.04 12.34 -7.63
C ASP A 64 19.50 12.25 -6.21
N ALA A 65 20.23 11.59 -5.30
CA ALA A 65 19.87 11.55 -3.89
C ALA A 65 19.85 12.94 -3.23
N THR A 66 20.84 13.79 -3.56
CA THR A 66 20.89 15.18 -3.06
C THR A 66 19.76 16.02 -3.63
N ALA A 67 19.48 15.89 -4.93
CA ALA A 67 18.37 16.58 -5.58
C ALA A 67 17.02 16.16 -4.99
N TRP A 68 16.84 14.87 -4.70
CA TRP A 68 15.65 14.35 -4.05
C TRP A 68 15.48 14.91 -2.63
N LEU A 69 16.54 14.90 -1.79
CA LEU A 69 16.50 15.49 -0.44
C LEU A 69 16.04 16.95 -0.48
N ALA A 70 16.63 17.74 -1.38
CA ALA A 70 16.27 19.14 -1.57
C ALA A 70 14.81 19.31 -2.03
N GLY A 71 14.37 18.53 -3.03
CA GLY A 71 13.00 18.56 -3.55
C GLY A 71 11.95 18.12 -2.52
N ALA A 72 12.29 17.19 -1.63
CA ALA A 72 11.43 16.72 -0.54
C ALA A 72 11.40 17.67 0.68
N GLY A 73 12.29 18.68 0.69
CA GLY A 73 12.47 19.59 1.82
C GLY A 73 13.09 18.91 3.05
N ILE A 74 13.96 17.93 2.84
CA ILE A 74 14.65 17.20 3.90
C ILE A 74 16.04 17.82 4.07
N GLU A 75 16.32 18.38 5.25
CA GLU A 75 17.66 18.88 5.56
C GLU A 75 18.61 17.70 5.83
N GLY A 76 19.52 17.47 4.90
CA GLY A 76 20.49 16.38 4.99
C GLY A 76 21.49 16.41 3.85
N THR A 77 22.41 15.45 3.86
CA THR A 77 23.41 15.29 2.80
C THR A 77 23.43 13.85 2.31
N ALA A 78 23.72 13.65 1.02
CA ALA A 78 23.98 12.33 0.47
C ALA A 78 25.49 12.14 0.20
N ALA A 79 25.97 10.91 0.38
CA ALA A 79 27.31 10.49 0.02
C ALA A 79 27.30 9.01 -0.39
N LEU A 80 28.41 8.51 -0.92
CA LEU A 80 28.62 7.07 -1.11
C LEU A 80 29.43 6.53 0.08
N ASN A 81 29.12 5.31 0.52
CA ASN A 81 30.01 4.53 1.39
C ASN A 81 31.11 3.83 0.57
N ASP A 82 31.99 3.09 1.25
CA ASP A 82 33.10 2.35 0.63
C ASP A 82 32.65 1.24 -0.34
N VAL A 83 31.38 0.83 -0.30
CA VAL A 83 30.77 -0.21 -1.15
C VAL A 83 29.86 0.42 -2.23
N TYR A 84 29.91 1.74 -2.41
CA TYR A 84 29.11 2.50 -3.37
C TYR A 84 27.59 2.47 -3.12
N ASP A 85 27.16 2.25 -1.88
CA ASP A 85 25.77 2.51 -1.49
C ASP A 85 25.57 3.98 -1.13
N ILE A 86 24.37 4.50 -1.41
CA ILE A 86 23.98 5.85 -1.02
C ILE A 86 23.73 5.90 0.49
N VAL A 87 24.39 6.83 1.17
CA VAL A 87 24.19 7.13 2.59
C VAL A 87 23.59 8.52 2.72
N LEU A 88 22.37 8.60 3.26
CA LEU A 88 21.73 9.84 3.62
C LEU A 88 22.10 10.19 5.07
N THR A 89 22.64 11.37 5.30
CA THR A 89 22.92 11.88 6.65
C THR A 89 21.86 12.90 7.04
N LEU A 90 21.07 12.57 8.06
CA LEU A 90 19.98 13.38 8.59
C LEU A 90 20.42 13.91 9.96
N ARG A 91 20.43 15.24 10.15
CA ARG A 91 20.98 15.86 11.36
C ARG A 91 19.93 16.12 12.43
N THR A 92 18.68 16.35 12.05
CA THR A 92 17.60 16.74 12.95
C THR A 92 16.49 15.70 12.98
N ALA A 93 15.75 15.65 14.09
CA ALA A 93 14.55 14.84 14.24
C ALA A 93 13.50 15.20 13.18
N ALA A 94 13.35 16.49 12.85
CA ALA A 94 12.44 16.96 11.80
C ALA A 94 12.80 16.42 10.41
N SER A 95 14.10 16.33 10.07
CA SER A 95 14.53 15.70 8.82
C SER A 95 14.23 14.21 8.78
N VAL A 96 14.35 13.51 9.92
CA VAL A 96 13.96 12.10 10.03
C VAL A 96 12.45 11.94 9.85
N ASP A 97 11.65 12.72 10.57
CA ASP A 97 10.19 12.66 10.48
C ASP A 97 9.70 13.00 9.06
N ARG A 98 10.34 13.99 8.40
CA ARG A 98 10.04 14.33 7.01
C ARG A 98 10.47 13.23 6.03
N CYS A 99 11.63 12.62 6.27
CA CYS A 99 12.09 11.47 5.49
C CYS A 99 11.08 10.32 5.59
N ILE A 100 10.62 9.97 6.80
CA ILE A 100 9.57 8.97 7.01
C ILE A 100 8.31 9.35 6.20
N ALA A 101 7.83 10.58 6.36
CA ALA A 101 6.60 11.04 5.71
C ALA A 101 6.63 11.00 4.17
N VAL A 102 7.79 11.29 3.56
CA VAL A 102 7.90 11.38 2.09
C VAL A 102 8.38 10.07 1.48
N LEU A 103 9.29 9.36 2.13
CA LEU A 103 9.91 8.15 1.60
C LEU A 103 9.17 6.87 2.02
N LEU A 104 8.74 6.77 3.29
CA LEU A 104 8.31 5.51 3.89
C LEU A 104 6.80 5.40 4.03
N ASP A 105 6.12 6.46 4.45
CA ASP A 105 4.66 6.48 4.66
C ASP A 105 3.84 5.98 3.46
N PRO A 106 4.18 6.28 2.19
CA PRO A 106 3.47 5.71 1.05
C PRO A 106 3.50 4.17 1.04
N TYR A 107 4.65 3.55 1.33
CA TYR A 107 4.80 2.10 1.39
C TYR A 107 4.17 1.50 2.66
N ILE A 108 4.27 2.19 3.79
CA ILE A 108 3.60 1.80 5.04
C ILE A 108 2.08 1.75 4.82
N GLY A 109 1.52 2.80 4.22
CA GLY A 109 0.11 2.90 3.87
C GLY A 109 -0.32 1.78 2.90
N ALA A 110 0.47 1.51 1.87
CA ALA A 110 0.20 0.43 0.93
C ALA A 110 0.17 -0.96 1.60
N HIS A 111 1.17 -1.27 2.43
CA HIS A 111 1.23 -2.54 3.15
C HIS A 111 0.13 -2.68 4.22
N THR A 112 -0.23 -1.58 4.90
CA THR A 112 -1.33 -1.55 5.87
C THR A 112 -2.67 -1.79 5.18
N ALA A 113 -2.91 -1.14 4.04
CA ALA A 113 -4.13 -1.34 3.24
C ALA A 113 -4.23 -2.78 2.73
N ALA A 114 -3.13 -3.33 2.23
CA ALA A 114 -3.05 -4.71 1.76
C ALA A 114 -3.31 -5.72 2.88
N ALA A 115 -2.71 -5.53 4.06
CA ALA A 115 -2.93 -6.41 5.21
C ALA A 115 -4.39 -6.38 5.68
N HIS A 116 -4.98 -5.18 5.79
CA HIS A 116 -6.39 -5.07 6.18
C HIS A 116 -7.33 -5.71 5.15
N LEU A 117 -7.04 -5.58 3.86
CA LEU A 117 -7.79 -6.26 2.81
C LEU A 117 -7.66 -7.78 2.91
N ASP A 118 -6.44 -8.30 3.14
CA ASP A 118 -6.17 -9.72 3.36
C ASP A 118 -6.96 -10.28 4.54
N ASP A 119 -6.93 -9.59 5.68
CA ASP A 119 -7.68 -9.98 6.89
C ASP A 119 -9.19 -10.01 6.63
N CYS A 120 -9.73 -9.05 5.88
CA CYS A 120 -11.14 -9.03 5.49
C CYS A 120 -11.49 -10.22 4.58
N LEU A 121 -10.67 -10.51 3.57
CA LEU A 121 -10.90 -11.64 2.67
C LEU A 121 -10.88 -12.97 3.45
N LYS A 122 -9.87 -13.17 4.30
CA LYS A 122 -9.76 -14.36 5.16
C LYS A 122 -10.91 -14.48 6.14
N GLY A 123 -11.38 -13.37 6.70
CA GLY A 123 -12.56 -13.32 7.56
C GLY A 123 -13.84 -13.85 6.89
N HIS A 124 -13.92 -13.74 5.56
CA HIS A 124 -15.00 -14.30 4.73
C HIS A 124 -14.66 -15.64 4.07
N GLY A 125 -13.55 -16.27 4.45
CA GLY A 125 -13.09 -17.55 3.89
C GLY A 125 -12.60 -17.46 2.44
N LEU A 126 -12.32 -16.26 1.92
CA LEU A 126 -11.79 -16.06 0.58
C LEU A 126 -10.27 -16.27 0.57
N THR A 127 -9.79 -17.01 -0.44
CA THR A 127 -8.35 -17.15 -0.69
C THR A 127 -7.96 -16.15 -1.78
N GLY A 128 -7.06 -15.24 -1.45
CA GLY A 128 -6.53 -14.25 -2.38
C GLY A 128 -5.04 -14.04 -2.16
N GLU A 129 -4.34 -13.69 -3.24
CA GLU A 129 -2.94 -13.29 -3.21
C GLU A 129 -2.88 -11.76 -3.34
N ILE A 130 -2.38 -11.08 -2.32
CA ILE A 130 -2.21 -9.63 -2.34
C ILE A 130 -0.74 -9.28 -2.51
N THR A 131 -0.44 -8.53 -3.58
CA THR A 131 0.90 -8.02 -3.88
C THR A 131 0.89 -6.50 -3.82
N VAL A 132 1.83 -5.92 -3.06
CA VAL A 132 2.03 -4.46 -3.03
C VAL A 132 3.10 -4.10 -4.04
N LEU A 133 2.71 -3.33 -5.05
CA LEU A 133 3.59 -2.76 -6.07
C LEU A 133 3.85 -1.28 -5.76
N GLU A 134 4.73 -0.65 -6.53
CA GLU A 134 5.18 0.73 -6.28
C GLU A 134 4.04 1.75 -6.31
N THR A 135 3.05 1.56 -7.18
CA THR A 135 1.96 2.54 -7.42
C THR A 135 0.58 2.03 -7.03
N HIS A 136 0.43 0.74 -6.78
CA HIS A 136 -0.86 0.11 -6.55
C HIS A 136 -0.71 -1.23 -5.82
N VAL A 137 -1.84 -1.77 -5.37
CA VAL A 137 -2.00 -3.09 -4.77
C VAL A 137 -2.70 -3.98 -5.79
N GLU A 138 -2.17 -5.16 -6.03
CA GLU A 138 -2.82 -6.20 -6.83
C GLU A 138 -3.46 -7.22 -5.90
N LEU A 139 -4.74 -7.51 -6.14
CA LEU A 139 -5.44 -8.64 -5.56
C LEU A 139 -5.69 -9.66 -6.66
N ALA A 140 -4.99 -10.79 -6.60
CA ALA A 140 -5.25 -11.93 -7.45
C ALA A 140 -6.14 -12.95 -6.71
N LEU A 141 -7.16 -13.44 -7.39
CA LEU A 141 -8.07 -14.47 -6.91
C LEU A 141 -7.89 -15.70 -7.82
N PRO A 142 -6.87 -16.54 -7.56
CA PRO A 142 -6.69 -17.80 -8.26
C PRO A 142 -7.68 -18.83 -7.71
N ASP A 143 -8.54 -19.37 -8.56
CA ASP A 143 -9.49 -20.40 -8.15
C ASP A 143 -10.00 -21.17 -9.37
N ASP A 144 -10.14 -22.47 -9.22
CA ASP A 144 -10.75 -23.30 -10.25
C ASP A 144 -12.20 -22.84 -10.41
N GLU A 145 -12.60 -22.53 -11.65
CA GLU A 145 -13.92 -21.94 -11.95
C GLU A 145 -14.21 -20.56 -11.31
N LEU A 146 -13.21 -19.91 -10.69
CA LEU A 146 -13.31 -18.55 -10.12
C LEU A 146 -14.36 -18.35 -9.03
N GLY A 147 -14.62 -19.38 -8.20
CA GLY A 147 -15.56 -19.32 -7.08
C GLY A 147 -15.28 -18.17 -6.09
N SER A 148 -14.01 -17.89 -5.83
CA SER A 148 -13.56 -16.79 -4.97
C SER A 148 -13.92 -15.41 -5.53
N ALA A 149 -13.85 -15.23 -6.85
CA ALA A 149 -14.25 -13.97 -7.50
C ALA A 149 -15.78 -13.78 -7.48
N VAL A 150 -16.55 -14.86 -7.65
CA VAL A 150 -18.01 -14.83 -7.51
C VAL A 150 -18.43 -14.56 -6.07
N THR A 151 -17.76 -15.19 -5.10
CA THR A 151 -18.03 -14.99 -3.67
C THR A 151 -17.70 -13.56 -3.24
N LEU A 152 -16.57 -12.99 -3.71
CA LEU A 152 -16.27 -11.57 -3.50
C LEU A 152 -17.41 -10.67 -4.03
N ALA A 153 -17.93 -10.97 -5.21
CA ALA A 153 -19.04 -10.20 -5.76
C ALA A 153 -20.33 -10.35 -4.94
N ALA A 154 -20.60 -11.53 -4.41
CA ALA A 154 -21.73 -11.78 -3.52
C ALA A 154 -21.65 -10.93 -2.24
N LEU A 155 -20.46 -10.83 -1.62
CA LEU A 155 -20.22 -9.96 -0.46
C LEU A 155 -20.46 -8.48 -0.77
N LEU A 156 -20.26 -8.09 -2.02
CA LEU A 156 -20.53 -6.73 -2.52
C LEU A 156 -21.97 -6.55 -3.04
N GLY A 157 -22.86 -7.52 -2.83
CA GLY A 157 -24.28 -7.43 -3.17
C GLY A 157 -24.65 -7.94 -4.57
N ALA A 158 -23.76 -8.66 -5.26
CA ALA A 158 -24.00 -9.21 -6.60
C ALA A 158 -23.78 -10.74 -6.65
N PRO A 159 -24.59 -11.54 -5.93
CA PRO A 159 -24.40 -13.00 -5.84
C PRO A 159 -24.52 -13.74 -7.18
N GLY A 160 -25.28 -13.20 -8.14
CA GLY A 160 -25.47 -13.79 -9.47
C GLY A 160 -24.50 -13.28 -10.54
N ILE A 161 -23.36 -12.68 -10.18
CA ILE A 161 -22.47 -12.02 -11.15
C ILE A 161 -21.95 -12.98 -12.23
N GLY A 162 -21.82 -14.25 -11.89
CA GLY A 162 -21.31 -15.31 -12.75
C GLY A 162 -22.39 -16.01 -13.57
N ASP A 163 -23.68 -15.76 -13.32
CA ASP A 163 -24.73 -16.74 -13.60
C ASP A 163 -24.73 -17.30 -15.02
N ASP A 164 -24.99 -16.54 -16.05
CA ASP A 164 -25.05 -17.02 -17.43
C ASP A 164 -23.68 -17.26 -18.11
N LEU A 165 -22.58 -17.37 -17.34
CA LEU A 165 -21.22 -17.39 -17.88
C LEU A 165 -20.58 -18.78 -17.83
N VAL A 166 -19.97 -19.17 -18.96
CA VAL A 166 -19.11 -20.35 -19.03
C VAL A 166 -17.68 -19.92 -18.67
N LEU A 167 -17.30 -20.02 -17.40
CA LEU A 167 -16.04 -19.49 -16.86
C LEU A 167 -14.79 -20.28 -17.29
N THR A 168 -14.95 -21.51 -17.78
CA THR A 168 -13.85 -22.26 -18.42
C THR A 168 -13.47 -21.72 -19.81
N ARG A 169 -14.26 -20.80 -20.39
CA ARG A 169 -14.01 -20.19 -21.70
C ARG A 169 -13.55 -18.75 -21.56
N ARG A 170 -12.56 -18.35 -22.38
CA ARG A 170 -12.03 -16.97 -22.46
C ARG A 170 -13.11 -15.87 -22.54
N ARG A 171 -14.21 -16.13 -23.27
CA ARG A 171 -15.33 -15.18 -23.38
C ARG A 171 -16.07 -14.99 -22.05
N GLY A 172 -16.29 -16.07 -21.29
CA GLY A 172 -16.92 -16.04 -19.98
C GLY A 172 -16.04 -15.31 -18.97
N LEU A 173 -14.75 -15.65 -18.92
CA LEU A 173 -13.73 -14.98 -18.10
C LEU A 173 -13.70 -13.46 -18.33
N ARG A 174 -13.60 -13.04 -19.60
CA ARG A 174 -13.57 -11.61 -19.93
C ARG A 174 -14.86 -10.89 -19.50
N ARG A 175 -16.02 -11.54 -19.63
CA ARG A 175 -17.30 -10.98 -19.17
C ARG A 175 -17.37 -10.88 -17.66
N LEU A 176 -16.89 -11.88 -16.93
CA LEU A 176 -16.81 -11.83 -15.47
C LEU A 176 -15.90 -10.69 -15.02
N ALA A 177 -14.70 -10.56 -15.59
CA ALA A 177 -13.78 -9.44 -15.30
C ALA A 177 -14.44 -8.08 -15.55
N GLU A 178 -15.16 -7.94 -16.66
CA GLU A 178 -15.88 -6.70 -16.97
C GLU A 178 -16.99 -6.40 -15.95
N ARG A 179 -17.78 -7.42 -15.55
CA ARG A 179 -18.81 -7.26 -14.51
C ARG A 179 -18.19 -6.90 -13.16
N LEU A 180 -17.10 -7.56 -12.76
CA LEU A 180 -16.37 -7.27 -11.54
C LEU A 180 -15.79 -5.85 -11.54
N ARG A 181 -15.22 -5.40 -12.67
CA ARG A 181 -14.77 -4.01 -12.83
C ARG A 181 -15.89 -3.03 -12.50
N TRP A 182 -17.09 -3.23 -13.05
CA TRP A 182 -18.22 -2.33 -12.79
C TRP A 182 -18.65 -2.36 -11.31
N LEU A 183 -18.79 -3.56 -10.74
CA LEU A 183 -19.16 -3.74 -9.34
C LEU A 183 -18.14 -3.07 -8.40
N LEU A 184 -16.86 -3.37 -8.58
CA LEU A 184 -15.78 -2.83 -7.75
C LEU A 184 -15.65 -1.31 -7.92
N THR A 185 -15.81 -0.81 -9.15
CA THR A 185 -15.85 0.65 -9.41
C THR A 185 -16.97 1.33 -8.63
N GLY A 186 -18.17 0.71 -8.58
CA GLY A 186 -19.28 1.19 -7.77
C GLY A 186 -19.00 1.11 -6.26
N ALA A 187 -18.39 0.02 -5.80
CA ALA A 187 -18.09 -0.20 -4.38
C ALA A 187 -17.06 0.80 -3.84
N VAL A 188 -15.97 1.07 -4.58
CA VAL A 188 -14.90 1.96 -4.12
C VAL A 188 -15.09 3.43 -4.55
N GLY A 189 -16.00 3.68 -5.50
CA GLY A 189 -16.36 5.02 -5.99
C GLY A 189 -15.41 5.60 -7.03
N SER A 190 -14.55 4.78 -7.65
CA SER A 190 -13.63 5.17 -8.71
C SER A 190 -13.23 3.97 -9.56
N VAL A 191 -12.75 4.19 -10.80
CA VAL A 191 -12.48 3.12 -11.76
C VAL A 191 -11.44 2.13 -11.23
N VAL A 192 -11.78 0.84 -11.24
CA VAL A 192 -10.90 -0.27 -10.84
C VAL A 192 -10.59 -1.15 -12.04
N PRO A 193 -9.34 -1.20 -12.53
CA PRO A 193 -8.95 -2.16 -13.56
C PRO A 193 -9.06 -3.60 -13.05
N VAL A 194 -9.65 -4.47 -13.88
CA VAL A 194 -9.78 -5.90 -13.61
C VAL A 194 -9.41 -6.68 -14.86
N THR A 195 -8.55 -7.67 -14.72
CA THR A 195 -8.17 -8.60 -15.78
C THR A 195 -8.55 -10.03 -15.39
N ALA A 196 -8.76 -10.88 -16.37
CA ALA A 196 -8.94 -12.31 -16.15
C ALA A 196 -8.06 -13.09 -17.13
N GLU A 197 -7.38 -14.09 -16.57
CA GLU A 197 -6.46 -14.95 -17.27
C GLU A 197 -7.00 -16.39 -17.23
N PRO A 198 -7.00 -17.10 -18.38
CA PRO A 198 -7.39 -18.50 -18.39
C PRO A 198 -6.34 -19.35 -17.65
N GLY A 199 -6.79 -20.41 -17.01
CA GLY A 199 -5.91 -21.40 -16.41
C GLY A 199 -5.06 -22.12 -17.47
N CYS A 200 -3.99 -22.75 -17.00
CA CYS A 200 -3.12 -23.63 -17.79
C CYS A 200 -2.80 -24.89 -16.98
N ALA A 201 -2.04 -25.82 -17.56
CA ALA A 201 -1.69 -27.07 -16.88
C ALA A 201 -0.97 -26.91 -15.52
N HIS A 202 -0.43 -25.71 -15.25
CA HIS A 202 0.39 -25.43 -14.05
C HIS A 202 -0.22 -24.37 -13.13
N ALA A 203 -1.36 -23.76 -13.49
CA ALA A 203 -2.00 -22.71 -12.71
C ALA A 203 -3.51 -22.62 -13.02
N PRO A 204 -4.37 -22.40 -12.01
CA PRO A 204 -5.82 -22.26 -12.20
C PRO A 204 -6.18 -20.97 -12.95
N GLU A 205 -7.47 -20.79 -13.30
CA GLU A 205 -7.96 -19.49 -13.73
C GLU A 205 -7.69 -18.41 -12.66
N ARG A 206 -7.48 -17.18 -13.12
CA ARG A 206 -7.15 -16.06 -12.24
C ARG A 206 -7.90 -14.81 -12.64
N VAL A 207 -8.47 -14.12 -11.65
CA VAL A 207 -8.90 -12.72 -11.78
C VAL A 207 -7.93 -11.84 -11.00
N THR A 208 -7.43 -10.78 -11.62
CA THR A 208 -6.56 -9.80 -10.98
C THR A 208 -7.25 -8.45 -10.95
N VAL A 209 -7.29 -7.85 -9.76
CA VAL A 209 -7.86 -6.53 -9.48
C VAL A 209 -6.72 -5.59 -9.13
N HIS A 210 -6.59 -4.48 -9.85
CA HIS A 210 -5.57 -3.47 -9.58
C HIS A 210 -6.21 -2.31 -8.80
N LEU A 211 -5.71 -2.04 -7.60
CA LEU A 211 -6.29 -1.08 -6.66
C LEU A 211 -5.25 -0.03 -6.29
N THR A 212 -5.58 1.25 -6.38
CA THR A 212 -4.82 2.26 -5.62
C THR A 212 -4.92 1.96 -4.12
N ILE A 213 -3.98 2.49 -3.32
CA ILE A 213 -3.97 2.30 -1.85
C ILE A 213 -5.32 2.72 -1.23
N GLY A 214 -5.87 3.85 -1.67
CA GLY A 214 -7.18 4.33 -1.21
C GLY A 214 -8.33 3.41 -1.60
N GLN A 215 -8.29 2.81 -2.80
CA GLN A 215 -9.30 1.83 -3.22
C GLN A 215 -9.20 0.52 -2.43
N ALA A 216 -7.99 0.03 -2.14
CA ALA A 216 -7.79 -1.16 -1.29
C ALA A 216 -8.37 -0.94 0.11
N HIS A 217 -8.13 0.23 0.72
CA HIS A 217 -8.74 0.60 1.99
C HIS A 217 -10.26 0.65 1.95
N ARG A 218 -10.85 1.27 0.92
CA ARG A 218 -12.31 1.33 0.76
C ARG A 218 -12.92 -0.05 0.54
N LEU A 219 -12.27 -0.89 -0.26
CA LEU A 219 -12.73 -2.26 -0.48
C LEU A 219 -12.73 -3.06 0.83
N ALA A 220 -11.66 -2.97 1.61
CA ALA A 220 -11.60 -3.60 2.94
C ALA A 220 -12.75 -3.11 3.85
N GLN A 221 -13.01 -1.79 3.88
CA GLN A 221 -14.14 -1.22 4.63
C GLN A 221 -15.50 -1.73 4.15
N CYS A 222 -15.70 -1.89 2.84
CA CYS A 222 -16.93 -2.47 2.28
C CYS A 222 -17.11 -3.92 2.74
N LEU A 223 -16.04 -4.71 2.72
CA LEU A 223 -16.05 -6.13 3.15
C LEU A 223 -16.21 -6.29 4.66
N ALA A 224 -15.70 -5.35 5.45
CA ALA A 224 -15.84 -5.37 6.91
C ALA A 224 -17.25 -5.01 7.39
N ARG A 225 -18.11 -4.45 6.53
CA ARG A 225 -19.51 -4.19 6.90
C ARG A 225 -20.25 -5.53 7.00
N PRO A 226 -21.03 -5.76 8.08
CA PRO A 226 -21.90 -6.91 8.13
C PRO A 226 -22.84 -6.85 6.92
N ALA A 227 -23.02 -8.00 6.25
CA ALA A 227 -23.94 -8.13 5.14
C ALA A 227 -25.28 -7.53 5.59
N GLN A 228 -25.76 -6.50 4.89
CA GLN A 228 -27.06 -5.95 5.23
C GLN A 228 -28.09 -7.05 5.00
N ASP A 229 -28.77 -7.46 6.07
CA ASP A 229 -29.93 -8.33 6.01
C ASP A 229 -30.87 -7.77 4.93
N THR A 230 -31.08 -8.57 3.89
CA THR A 230 -32.15 -8.34 2.94
C THR A 230 -33.44 -8.35 3.76
N PRO A 231 -34.26 -7.28 3.79
CA PRO A 231 -35.53 -7.35 4.49
C PRO A 231 -36.35 -8.50 3.88
N PRO A 232 -37.05 -9.32 4.68
CA PRO A 232 -37.94 -10.32 4.11
C PRO A 232 -38.88 -9.60 3.16
N ALA A 233 -39.06 -10.15 1.95
CA ALA A 233 -40.08 -9.72 1.02
C ALA A 233 -41.43 -9.75 1.74
N GLY A 234 -41.78 -8.61 2.32
CA GLY A 234 -42.97 -8.40 3.11
C GLY A 234 -44.15 -8.28 2.18
N CYS A 235 -45.14 -9.14 2.41
CA CYS A 235 -46.44 -9.21 1.79
C CYS A 235 -47.02 -7.85 1.37
N SER A 236 -47.50 -7.78 0.14
CA SER A 236 -48.61 -6.94 -0.34
C SER A 236 -48.98 -7.55 -1.70
N GLY A 237 -50.19 -8.01 -2.00
CA GLY A 237 -51.50 -7.96 -1.38
C GLY A 237 -52.47 -8.30 -2.51
#